data_AF-A0A089NGQ2-F1
#
_entry.id   AF-A0A089NGQ2-F1
#
_cell.length_a   1.000
_cell.length_b   1.000
_cell.length_c   1.000
_cell.angle_alpha   90.00
_cell.angle_beta   90.00
_cell.angle_gamma   90.00
#
_symmetry.space_group_name_H-M   'P 1'
#
loop_
_entity.id
_entity.type
_entity.pdbx_description
1 polymer ?
#
loop_
_entity_poly.entity_id
_entity_poly.type
_entity_poly.pdbx_seq_one_letter_code
_entity_poly.pdbx_strand_id
1 'polypeptide(L)' 'MRGLLYALFAVLYILITFFGLGPVLFADGSARERVLTLIVVLLIYAAVTVGLRIILKRLRRR' A
#
# COMPACT_ATOMS: atom_id res chain seq x y z
N MET A 1 -14.19 -13.02 -10.25
CA MET A 1 -13.08 -13.12 -9.29
C MET A 1 -12.02 -12.04 -9.45
N ARG A 2 -11.43 -11.85 -10.64
CA ARG A 2 -10.37 -10.84 -10.85
C ARG A 2 -10.81 -9.41 -10.51
N GLY A 3 -12.04 -9.01 -10.88
CA GLY A 3 -12.62 -7.71 -10.52
C GLY A 3 -12.75 -7.48 -9.01
N LEU A 4 -13.22 -8.47 -8.25
CA LEU A 4 -13.29 -8.40 -6.78
C LEU A 4 -11.88 -8.26 -6.16
N LEU A 5 -10.91 -8.97 -6.72
CA LEU A 5 -9.50 -8.89 -6.30
C LEU A 5 -8.94 -7.48 -6.55
N TYR A 6 -9.20 -6.88 -7.72
CA TYR A 6 -8.81 -5.50 -7.98
C TYR A 6 -9.54 -4.50 -7.07
N ALA A 7 -10.83 -4.69 -6.81
CA ALA A 7 -11.60 -3.85 -5.91
C ALA A 7 -11.01 -3.89 -4.48
N LEU A 8 -10.72 -5.09 -3.97
CA LEU A 8 -10.08 -5.28 -2.66
C LEU A 8 -8.73 -4.56 -2.58
N PHE A 9 -7.87 -4.74 -3.57
CA PHE A 9 -6.57 -4.08 -3.59
C PHE A 9 -6.67 -2.57 -3.79
N ALA A 10 -7.66 -2.08 -4.54
CA ALA A 10 -7.93 -0.65 -4.66
C ALA A 10 -8.32 -0.06 -3.30
N VAL A 11 -9.19 -0.71 -2.54
CA VAL A 11 -9.52 -0.31 -1.16
C VAL A 11 -8.28 -0.32 -0.27
N LEU A 12 -7.44 -1.37 -0.35
CA LEU A 12 -6.18 -1.41 0.40
C LEU A 12 -5.27 -0.23 0.06
N TYR A 13 -5.10 0.12 -1.22
CA TYR A 13 -4.29 1.27 -1.60
C TYR A 13 -4.88 2.58 -1.11
N ILE A 14 -6.20 2.76 -1.17
CA ILE A 14 -6.88 3.93 -0.61
C ILE A 14 -6.57 4.04 0.89
N LEU A 15 -6.71 2.95 1.64
CA LEU A 15 -6.41 2.94 3.08
C LEU A 15 -4.94 3.29 3.34
N ILE A 16 -4.00 2.70 2.61
CA ILE A 16 -2.56 3.02 2.78
C ILE A 16 -2.27 4.48 2.43
N THR A 17 -2.95 5.04 1.43
CA THR A 17 -2.81 6.47 1.09
C THR A 17 -3.29 7.35 2.23
N PHE A 18 -4.53 7.17 2.70
CA PHE A 18 -5.10 8.03 3.74
C PHE A 18 -4.41 7.84 5.10
N PHE A 19 -4.20 6.61 5.53
CA PHE A 19 -3.65 6.30 6.85
C PHE A 19 -2.11 6.27 6.89
N GLY A 20 -1.46 6.04 5.75
CA GLY A 20 0.00 6.03 5.64
C GLY A 20 0.57 7.39 5.24
N LEU A 21 0.15 7.93 4.09
CA LEU A 21 0.65 9.24 3.64
C LEU A 21 0.05 10.41 4.43
N GLY A 22 -1.14 10.25 5.02
CA GLY A 22 -1.75 11.26 5.88
C GLY A 22 -0.80 11.72 7.00
N PRO A 23 -0.31 10.81 7.87
CA PRO A 23 0.69 11.16 8.89
C PRO A 23 1.98 11.74 8.32
N VAL A 24 2.46 11.25 7.17
CA VAL A 24 3.67 11.79 6.52
C VAL A 24 3.48 13.25 6.14
N LEU A 25 2.28 13.66 5.72
CA LEU A 25 2.00 15.02 5.23
C LEU A 25 1.54 15.97 6.34
N PHE A 26 0.78 15.47 7.31
CA PHE A 26 0.02 16.30 8.24
C PHE A 26 0.38 16.10 9.72
N ALA A 27 1.18 15.07 10.09
CA ALA A 27 1.59 14.92 11.48
C ALA A 27 2.61 16.00 11.86
N ASP A 28 2.48 16.52 13.07
CA ASP A 28 3.38 17.51 13.67
C ASP A 28 4.70 16.90 14.20
N GLY A 29 5.20 15.89 13.49
CA GLY A 29 6.46 15.22 13.79
C GLY A 29 7.65 15.93 13.14
N SER A 30 8.84 15.68 13.67
CA SER A 30 10.09 16.12 13.07
C SER A 30 10.24 15.57 11.64
N ALA A 31 11.02 16.26 10.80
CA ALA A 31 11.29 15.81 9.44
C ALA A 31 11.86 14.38 9.41
N ARG A 32 12.68 14.00 10.41
CA ARG A 32 13.25 12.66 10.53
C ARG A 32 12.18 11.59 10.75
N GLU A 33 11.23 11.84 11.66
CA GLU A 33 10.12 10.91 11.94
C GLU A 33 9.24 10.74 10.70
N ARG A 34 8.91 11.84 10.03
CA ARG A 34 8.08 11.82 8.80
C ARG A 34 8.75 11.06 7.66
N VAL A 35 10.08 11.18 7.50
CA VAL A 35 10.85 10.39 6.53
C VAL A 35 10.85 8.91 6.88
N LEU A 36 11.00 8.55 8.16
CA LEU A 36 10.91 7.15 8.60
C LEU A 36 9.51 6.59 8.33
N THR A 37 8.45 7.34 8.65
CA THR A 37 7.07 6.94 8.34
C THR A 37 6.89 6.77 6.82
N LEU A 38 7.42 7.68 6.01
CA LEU A 38 7.37 7.57 4.55
C LEU A 38 8.04 6.29 4.05
N ILE A 39 9.23 5.96 4.55
CA ILE A 39 9.93 4.73 4.19
C ILE A 39 9.06 3.50 4.51
N VAL A 40 8.47 3.45 5.70
CA VAL A 40 7.56 2.35 6.09
C VAL A 40 6.35 2.27 5.15
N VAL A 41 5.72 3.40 4.84
CA VAL A 41 4.56 3.45 3.93
C VAL A 41 4.93 2.96 2.53
N LEU A 42 6.09 3.36 2.01
CA LEU A 42 6.59 2.89 0.70
C LEU A 42 6.87 1.38 0.70
N LEU A 43 7.42 0.82 1.78
CA LEU A 43 7.60 -0.62 1.93
C LEU A 43 6.26 -1.36 1.94
N ILE A 44 5.24 -0.81 2.60
CA ILE A 44 3.88 -1.37 2.60
C ILE A 44 3.28 -1.35 1.18
N TYR A 45 3.40 -0.25 0.44
CA TYR A 45 2.97 -0.18 -0.97
C TYR A 45 3.68 -1.24 -1.81
N ALA A 46 5.00 -1.39 -1.65
CA ALA A 46 5.77 -2.39 -2.38
C ALA A 46 5.28 -3.81 -2.04
N ALA A 47 5.10 -4.13 -0.76
CA ALA A 47 4.62 -5.43 -0.30
C ALA A 47 3.23 -5.77 -0.86
N VAL A 48 2.28 -4.83 -0.79
CA VAL A 48 0.92 -5.01 -1.33
C VAL A 48 0.95 -5.17 -2.85
N THR A 49 1.75 -4.37 -3.55
CA THR A 49 1.90 -4.47 -5.01
C THR A 49 2.48 -5.81 -5.44
N VAL A 50 3.54 -6.26 -4.76
CA VAL A 50 4.16 -7.57 -4.98
C VAL A 50 3.17 -8.69 -4.68
N GLY A 51 2.41 -8.59 -3.58
CA GLY A 51 1.35 -9.51 -3.21
C GLY A 51 0.30 -9.66 -4.33
N LEU A 52 -0.23 -8.55 -4.83
CA LEU A 52 -1.18 -8.55 -5.96
C LEU A 52 -0.59 -9.23 -7.18
N ARG A 53 0.64 -8.88 -7.56
CA ARG A 53 1.33 -9.47 -8.73
C ARG A 53 1.49 -10.98 -8.58
N ILE A 54 1.89 -11.46 -7.40
CA ILE A 54 2.05 -12.89 -7.12
C ILE A 54 0.70 -13.60 -7.22
N ILE A 55 -0.36 -13.05 -6.61
CA ILE A 55 -1.70 -13.64 -6.63
C ILE A 55 -2.22 -13.74 -8.07
N LEU A 56 -2.15 -12.65 -8.84
CA LEU A 56 -2.58 -12.63 -10.24
C LEU A 56 -1.76 -13.61 -11.10
N LYS A 57 -0.45 -13.70 -10.88
CA LYS A 57 0.41 -14.66 -11.58
C LYS A 57 0.02 -16.11 -11.27
N ARG A 58 -0.32 -16.43 -10.02
CA ARG A 58 -0.81 -17.76 -9.61
C ARG A 58 -2.18 -18.05 -10.21
N LEU A 59 -3.10 -17.07 -10.21
CA LEU A 59 -4.46 -17.22 -10.73
C LEU A 59 -4.54 -17.28 -12.27
N ARG A 60 -3.45 -16.93 -12.99
CA ARG A 60 -3.32 -17.11 -14.44
C ARG A 60 -2.73 -18.46 -14.83
N ARG A 61 -2.04 -19.13 -13.91
CA ARG A 61 -1.42 -20.46 -14.12
C ARG A 61 -2.38 -21.61 -13.80
N ARG A 62 -3.44 -21.35 -13.04
CA ARG A 62 -4.62 -22.21 -12.92
C ARG A 62 -5.62 -21.85 -14.00
#